data_AF-A0A944WJI7-F1
#
_entry.id   AF-A0A944WJI7-F1
#
_cell.length_a   1.000
_cell.length_b   1.000
_cell.length_c   1.000
_cell.angle_alpha   90.00
_cell.angle_beta   90.00
_cell.angle_gamma   90.00
#
_symmetry.space_group_name_H-M   'P 1'
#
loop_
_entity.id
_entity.type
_entity.pdbx_description
1 polymer ?
#
loop_
_entity_poly.entity_id
_entity_poly.type
_entity_poly.pdbx_seq_one_letter_code
_entity_poly.pdbx_strand_id
1 'polypeptide(L)'
;MTLSLHFDKGTIQLHGMADRYMQHLEGISWDERTNSYRTPAANYRKLVTVLCEKNISFQDHARKFSAENFVLKKNIKPRSFQSEAAE
;
A
#
# COMPACT_ATOMS: atom_id res chain seq x y z
N MET A 1 -0.73 19.88 7.60
CA MET A 1 -0.70 19.16 6.32
C MET A 1 -0.81 17.68 6.63
N THR A 2 -1.75 16.98 5.99
CA THR A 2 -1.97 15.54 6.19
C THR A 2 -1.26 14.79 5.06
N LEU A 3 -0.58 13.69 5.38
CA LEU A 3 0.06 12.83 4.39
C LEU A 3 -0.99 12.29 3.41
N SER A 4 -0.72 12.36 2.11
CA SER A 4 -1.58 11.75 1.10
C SER A 4 -0.80 10.84 0.16
N LEU A 5 -1.41 9.70 -0.19
CA LEU A 5 -0.87 8.68 -1.09
C LEU A 5 -1.62 8.73 -2.41
N HIS A 6 -0.89 8.80 -3.53
CA HIS A 6 -1.49 8.86 -4.87
C HIS A 6 -0.82 7.85 -5.80
N PHE A 7 -1.59 7.10 -6.57
CA PHE A 7 -1.02 6.25 -7.61
C PHE A 7 -0.68 7.07 -8.85
N ASP A 8 0.56 6.97 -9.33
CA ASP A 8 1.01 7.55 -10.59
C ASP A 8 1.89 6.56 -11.36
N LYS A 9 1.42 6.12 -12.53
CA LYS A 9 2.18 5.34 -13.54
C LYS A 9 3.04 4.19 -12.96
N GLY A 10 2.49 3.40 -12.04
CA GLY A 10 3.20 2.27 -11.44
C GLY A 10 4.00 2.60 -10.18
N THR A 11 3.82 3.80 -9.62
CA THR A 11 4.41 4.23 -8.35
C THR A 11 3.34 4.80 -7.43
N ILE A 12 3.67 4.92 -6.15
CA ILE A 12 2.92 5.73 -5.18
C ILE A 12 3.70 7.02 -4.95
N GLN A 13 3.06 8.16 -5.18
CA GLN A 13 3.52 9.48 -4.78
C GLN A 13 3.02 9.80 -3.37
N LEU A 14 3.90 10.37 -2.56
CA LEU A 14 3.63 10.80 -1.20
C LEU A 14 3.74 12.31 -1.12
N HIS A 15 2.65 12.97 -0.74
CA HIS A 15 2.60 14.42 -0.52
C HIS A 15 2.38 14.75 0.95
N GLY A 16 2.93 15.88 1.40
CA GLY A 16 2.82 16.30 2.80
C GLY A 16 3.62 15.41 3.76
N MET A 17 4.62 14.69 3.26
CA MET A 17 5.55 13.92 4.09
C MET A 17 6.37 14.83 4.98
N ALA A 18 6.41 14.52 6.28
CA ALA A 18 7.31 15.14 7.23
C ALA A 18 8.55 14.26 7.42
N ASP A 19 9.73 14.87 7.56
CA ASP A 19 11.02 14.17 7.67
C ASP A 19 11.05 13.12 8.80
N ARG A 20 10.33 13.39 9.90
CA ARG A 20 10.17 12.45 11.03
C ARG A 20 9.59 11.08 10.66
N TYR A 21 8.89 10.97 9.52
CA TYR A 21 8.32 9.72 9.03
C TYR A 21 9.28 8.95 8.11
N MET A 22 10.24 9.64 7.48
CA MET A 22 11.19 9.03 6.52
C MET A 22 12.00 7.91 7.15
N GLN A 23 12.41 8.07 8.42
CA GLN A 23 13.18 7.06 9.15
C GLN A 23 12.44 5.72 9.34
N HIS A 24 11.11 5.71 9.17
CA HIS A 24 10.29 4.51 9.34
C HIS A 24 9.91 3.86 8.00
N LEU A 25 10.13 4.55 6.87
CA LEU A 25 9.62 4.12 5.58
C LEU A 25 10.77 3.73 4.65
N GLU A 26 10.73 2.49 4.17
CA GLU A 26 11.75 1.95 3.28
C GLU A 26 11.33 2.04 1.80
N GLY A 27 12.33 2.12 0.92
CA GLY A 27 12.10 2.11 -0.53
C GLY A 27 11.41 3.38 -1.05
N ILE A 28 11.54 4.49 -0.33
CA ILE A 28 11.07 5.81 -0.76
C ILE A 28 12.26 6.61 -1.29
N SER A 29 12.05 7.33 -2.39
CA SER A 29 13.06 8.19 -3.00
C SER A 29 12.44 9.51 -3.42
N TRP A 30 13.22 10.60 -3.35
CA TRP A 30 12.80 11.89 -3.86
C TRP A 30 12.86 11.90 -5.39
N ASP A 31 11.78 12.33 -6.05
CA ASP A 31 11.71 12.55 -7.49
C ASP A 31 11.63 14.06 -7.78
N GLU A 32 12.76 14.64 -8.19
CA GLU A 32 12.90 16.07 -8.50
C GLU A 32 11.96 16.54 -9.62
N ARG A 33 11.65 15.69 -10.60
CA ARG A 33 10.78 16.05 -11.74
C ARG A 33 9.36 16.34 -11.30
N THR A 34 8.91 15.71 -10.21
CA THR A 34 7.56 15.85 -9.68
C THR A 34 7.53 16.52 -8.31
N ASN A 35 8.69 16.88 -7.76
CA ASN A 35 8.88 17.40 -6.40
C ASN A 35 8.08 16.60 -5.36
N SER A 36 8.20 15.27 -5.42
CA SER A 36 7.47 14.38 -4.53
C SER A 36 8.30 13.15 -4.15
N TYR A 37 8.01 12.60 -2.98
CA TYR A 37 8.55 11.30 -2.59
C TYR A 37 7.78 10.19 -3.31
N ARG A 38 8.50 9.18 -3.79
CA ARG A 38 7.92 8.08 -4.56
C ARG A 38 8.45 6.73 -4.13
N THR A 39 7.62 5.70 -4.32
CA THR A 39 8.00 4.29 -4.20
C THR A 39 7.30 3.47 -5.28
N PRO A 40 7.87 2.36 -5.78
CA PRO A 40 7.15 1.45 -6.66
C PRO A 40 5.78 1.03 -6.09
N ALA A 41 4.75 0.92 -6.93
CA ALA A 41 3.40 0.58 -6.47
C ALA A 41 3.33 -0.79 -5.80
N ALA A 42 4.24 -1.72 -6.14
CA ALA A 42 4.39 -3.00 -5.46
C ALA A 42 4.66 -2.86 -3.95
N ASN A 43 5.29 -1.75 -3.51
CA ASN A 43 5.58 -1.48 -2.11
C ASN A 43 4.39 -0.91 -1.34
N TYR A 44 3.26 -0.64 -2.00
CA TYR A 44 2.08 -0.02 -1.40
C TYR A 44 1.61 -0.73 -0.12
N ARG A 45 1.53 -2.07 -0.13
CA ARG A 45 1.13 -2.85 1.06
C ARG A 45 2.08 -2.60 2.23
N LYS A 46 3.39 -2.68 1.99
CA LYS A 46 4.41 -2.45 3.02
C LYS A 46 4.32 -1.03 3.58
N LEU A 47 4.18 -0.03 2.71
CA LEU A 47 4.00 1.36 3.09
C LEU A 47 2.77 1.56 3.99
N VAL A 48 1.60 1.10 3.56
CA VAL A 48 0.35 1.25 4.32
C VAL A 48 0.41 0.50 5.66
N THR A 49 0.96 -0.72 5.68
CA THR A 49 1.14 -1.48 6.92
C THR A 49 1.94 -0.69 7.94
N VAL A 50 3.10 -0.14 7.56
CA VAL A 50 3.94 0.64 8.46
C VAL A 50 3.24 1.93 8.93
N LEU A 51 2.54 2.63 8.04
CA LEU A 51 1.77 3.82 8.42
C LEU A 51 0.71 3.50 9.47
N CYS A 52 0.00 2.37 9.32
CA CYS A 52 -0.96 1.88 10.30
C CYS A 52 -0.30 1.47 11.63
N GLU A 53 0.75 0.66 11.58
CA GLU A 53 1.49 0.20 12.78
C GLU A 53 2.06 1.36 13.60
N LYS A 54 2.47 2.44 12.92
CA LYS A 54 2.98 3.67 13.55
C LYS A 54 1.90 4.69 13.88
N ASN A 55 0.62 4.38 13.65
CA ASN A 55 -0.51 5.30 13.84
C ASN A 55 -0.32 6.65 13.12
N ILE A 56 0.32 6.64 11.95
CA ILE A 56 0.52 7.84 11.13
C ILE A 56 -0.76 8.05 10.33
N SER A 57 -1.45 9.18 10.55
CA SER A 57 -2.65 9.52 9.79
C SER A 57 -2.31 9.89 8.35
N PHE A 58 -3.03 9.29 7.39
CA PHE A 58 -2.87 9.57 5.96
C PHE A 58 -4.20 9.47 5.20
N GLN A 59 -4.25 10.10 4.03
CA GLN A 59 -5.32 9.97 3.05
C GLN A 59 -4.88 9.04 1.91
N ASP A 60 -5.69 8.03 1.62
CA ASP A 60 -5.38 7.00 0.63
C ASP A 60 -6.15 7.24 -0.67
N HIS A 61 -5.57 8.04 -1.57
CA HIS A 61 -6.10 8.26 -2.92
C HIS A 61 -5.51 7.27 -3.94
N ALA A 62 -4.53 6.45 -3.52
CA ALA A 62 -3.94 5.39 -4.33
C ALA A 62 -4.87 4.18 -4.43
N ARG A 63 -5.63 3.89 -3.36
CA ARG A 63 -6.65 2.85 -3.33
C ARG A 63 -7.83 3.21 -4.22
N LYS A 64 -7.96 2.51 -5.35
CA LYS A 64 -9.09 2.65 -6.28
C LYS A 64 -10.03 1.43 -6.32
N PHE A 65 -9.82 0.44 -5.45
CA PHE A 65 -10.70 -0.72 -5.36
C PHE A 65 -11.76 -0.52 -4.27
N SER A 66 -12.97 -1.00 -4.54
CA SER A 66 -14.02 -1.17 -3.53
C SER A 66 -13.75 -2.46 -2.75
N ALA A 67 -14.04 -2.44 -1.46
CA ALA A 67 -14.11 -3.67 -0.70
C ALA A 67 -15.33 -4.45 -1.20
N GLU A 68 -15.07 -5.56 -1.88
CA GLU A 68 -16.11 -6.37 -2.49
C GLU A 68 -16.32 -7.63 -1.64
N ASN A 69 -17.58 -7.91 -1.31
CA ASN A 69 -17.94 -9.11 -0.58
C ASN A 69 -18.21 -10.25 -1.57
N PHE A 70 -17.21 -11.12 -1.74
CA PHE A 70 -17.37 -12.29 -2.59
C PHE A 70 -17.83 -13.50 -1.76
N VAL A 71 -18.95 -14.10 -2.17
CA VAL A 71 -19.37 -15.42 -1.73
C VAL A 71 -18.92 -16.47 -2.73
N LEU A 72 -18.41 -17.60 -2.24
CA LEU A 72 -18.06 -18.74 -3.07
C LEU A 72 -19.31 -19.26 -3.78
N LYS A 73 -19.33 -19.16 -5.12
CA LYS A 73 -20.44 -19.67 -5.94
C LYS A 73 -20.58 -21.19 -5.89
N LYS A 74 -19.50 -21.90 -5.60
CA LYS A 74 -19.45 -23.36 -5.46
C LYS A 74 -18.55 -23.69 -4.28
N ASN A 75 -18.95 -24.68 -3.50
CA ASN A 75 -18.09 -25.23 -2.46
C ASN A 75 -17.00 -26.10 -3.12
N ILE A 76 -15.74 -25.72 -2.98
CA ILE A 76 -14.59 -26.43 -3.54
C ILE A 76 -13.85 -27.07 -2.37
N LYS A 77 -13.72 -28.40 -2.38
CA LYS A 77 -12.88 -29.13 -1.42
C LYS A 77 -11.48 -29.31 -2.02
N PRO A 78 -10.44 -28.64 -1.49
CA PRO A 78 -9.09 -28.80 -2.00
C PRO A 78 -8.56 -30.22 -1.72
N ARG A 79 -7.60 -30.67 -2.53
CA ARG A 79 -6.80 -31.87 -2.23
C ARG A 79 -5.86 -31.58 -1.06
N SER A 80 -5.32 -32.63 -0.42
CA SER A 80 -4.44 -32.50 0.76
C SER A 80 -3.30 -31.49 0.55
N PHE A 81 -2.51 -31.64 -0.51
CA PHE A 81 -1.40 -30.73 -0.82
C PHE A 81 -1.85 -29.31 -1.20
N GLN A 82 -3.10 -29.13 -1.65
CA GLN A 82 -3.64 -27.80 -1.96
C GLN A 82 -4.10 -27.09 -0.70
N SER A 83 -4.67 -27.83 0.25
CA SER A 83 -4.98 -27.29 1.59
C SER A 83 -3.70 -26.85 2.30
N GLU A 84 -2.65 -27.68 2.26
CA GLU A 84 -1.35 -27.37 2.86
C GLU A 84 -0.70 -26.11 2.26
N ALA A 85 -0.83 -25.89 0.94
CA ALA A 85 -0.29 -24.70 0.29
C ALA A 85 -1.10 -23.41 0.53
N ALA A 86 -2.33 -23.52 1.03
CA ALA A 86 -3.22 -22.39 1.27
C ALA A 86 -3.20 -21.90 2.73
N GLU A 87 -2.76 -22.74 3.66
CA GLU A 87 -2.44 -22.37 5.06
C GLU A 87 -1.14 -21.55 5.13
#